data_AF-A0A2W4SCA5-F1
#
_entry.id   AF-A0A2W4SCA5-F1
#
_cell.length_a   1.000
_cell.length_b   1.000
_cell.length_c   1.000
_cell.angle_alpha   90.00
_cell.angle_beta   90.00
_cell.angle_gamma   90.00
#
_symmetry.space_group_name_H-M   'P 1'
#
loop_
_entity.id
_entity.type
_entity.pdbx_description
1 polymer ?
#
loop_
_entity_poly.entity_id
_entity_poly.type
_entity_poly.pdbx_seq_one_letter_code
_entity_poly.pdbx_strand_id
1 'polypeptide(L)'
;MIEKVELHPAHMWDCPECGRENFCRSIVYHPEPGETMRDVVAHVLGVEPFEVPDDMAENSFWMTAPDKVTCAHCGEAFETEDQMEDWEAN
;
A
#
# COMPACT_ATOMS: atom_id res chain seq x y z
N MET A 1 -21.43 20.70 -17.80
CA MET A 1 -20.18 21.01 -17.08
C MET A 1 -19.55 19.69 -16.68
N ILE A 2 -18.23 19.56 -16.78
CA ILE A 2 -17.53 18.33 -16.37
C ILE A 2 -17.04 18.57 -14.94
N GLU A 3 -17.45 17.71 -14.02
CA GLU A 3 -17.01 17.75 -12.62
C GLU A 3 -15.68 17.00 -12.48
N LYS A 4 -14.81 17.50 -11.59
CA LYS A 4 -13.55 16.83 -11.26
C LYS A 4 -13.78 15.85 -10.12
N VAL A 5 -13.16 14.68 -10.20
CA VAL A 5 -13.17 13.64 -9.16
C VAL A 5 -11.74 13.39 -8.66
N GLU A 6 -11.61 13.04 -7.39
CA GLU A 6 -10.34 12.66 -6.78
C GLU A 6 -10.05 11.17 -7.03
N LEU A 7 -8.81 10.86 -7.39
CA LEU A 7 -8.34 9.50 -7.56
C LEU A 7 -7.55 9.08 -6.33
N HIS A 8 -7.78 7.86 -5.86
CA HIS A 8 -7.02 7.27 -4.75
C HIS A 8 -6.28 6.03 -5.24
N PRO A 9 -5.03 5.81 -4.81
CA PRO A 9 -4.33 4.54 -5.03
C PRO A 9 -5.11 3.37 -4.43
N ALA A 10 -5.06 2.23 -5.12
CA ALA A 10 -5.70 1.01 -4.70
C ALA A 10 -4.90 -0.21 -5.18
N HIS A 11 -4.95 -1.26 -4.38
CA HIS A 11 -4.52 -2.60 -4.75
C HIS A 11 -5.63 -3.32 -5.50
N MET A 12 -5.26 -3.97 -6.59
CA MET A 12 -6.17 -4.71 -7.45
C MET A 12 -5.85 -6.20 -7.35
N TRP A 13 -6.89 -7.04 -7.28
CA TRP A 13 -6.74 -8.49 -7.20
C TRP A 13 -7.99 -9.20 -7.72
N ASP A 14 -7.79 -10.39 -8.29
CA ASP A 14 -8.87 -11.25 -8.75
C ASP A 14 -9.24 -12.26 -7.66
N CYS A 15 -10.54 -12.39 -7.37
CA CYS A 15 -11.01 -13.37 -6.40
C CYS A 15 -10.89 -14.79 -6.99
N PRO A 16 -10.13 -15.71 -6.35
CA PRO A 16 -9.94 -17.06 -6.88
C PRO A 16 -11.22 -17.89 -6.85
N GLU A 17 -12.18 -17.56 -5.98
CA GLU A 17 -13.43 -18.31 -5.83
C GLU A 17 -14.51 -17.89 -6.84
N CYS A 18 -14.70 -16.58 -7.05
CA CYS A 18 -15.77 -16.08 -7.94
C CYS A 18 -15.28 -15.46 -9.25
N GLY A 19 -13.95 -15.34 -9.43
CA GLY A 19 -13.31 -14.82 -10.65
C GLY A 19 -13.53 -13.34 -10.91
N ARG A 20 -14.01 -12.58 -9.93
CA ARG A 20 -14.28 -11.13 -10.08
C ARG A 20 -13.12 -10.30 -9.54
N GLU A 21 -12.83 -9.23 -10.26
CA GLU A 21 -11.86 -8.22 -9.85
C GLU A 21 -12.36 -7.43 -8.63
N ASN A 22 -11.43 -7.12 -7.73
CA ASN A 22 -11.64 -6.35 -6.51
C ASN A 22 -10.59 -5.26 -6.38
N PHE A 23 -10.96 -4.19 -5.68
CA PHE A 23 -10.09 -3.08 -5.34
C PHE A 23 -10.08 -2.87 -3.83
N CYS A 24 -8.91 -2.71 -3.24
CA CYS A 24 -8.73 -2.31 -1.85
C CYS A 24 -7.94 -1.02 -1.79
N ARG A 25 -8.42 0.00 -1.06
CA ARG A 25 -7.71 1.27 -0.94
C ARG A 25 -6.39 1.06 -0.20
N SER A 26 -5.34 1.70 -0.70
CA SER A 26 -4.08 1.82 0.04
C SER A 26 -4.20 2.95 1.06
N ILE A 27 -3.48 2.84 2.18
CA ILE A 27 -3.24 3.99 3.04
C ILE A 27 -2.01 4.70 2.46
N VAL A 28 -2.18 5.97 2.10
CA VAL A 28 -1.09 6.82 1.60
C VAL A 28 -0.66 7.73 2.73
N TYR A 29 0.59 7.60 3.16
CA TYR A 29 1.18 8.48 4.17
C TYR A 29 1.93 9.62 3.50
N HIS A 30 1.59 10.85 3.88
CA HIS A 30 2.30 12.06 3.48
C HIS A 30 3.09 12.60 4.67
N PRO A 31 4.43 12.46 4.68
CA PRO A 31 5.24 12.96 5.78
C PRO A 31 5.19 14.48 5.88
N GLU A 32 5.19 15.00 7.10
CA GLU A 32 5.32 16.45 7.32
C GLU A 32 6.78 16.92 7.06
N PRO A 33 7.00 18.20 6.73
CA PRO A 33 8.35 18.72 6.56
C PRO A 33 9.22 18.51 7.80
N GLY A 34 10.30 17.73 7.67
CA GLY A 34 11.23 17.40 8.75
C GLY A 34 10.93 16.09 9.48
N GLU A 35 9.85 15.39 9.12
CA GLU A 35 9.58 14.04 9.59
C GLU A 35 10.46 13.04 8.81
N THR A 36 11.22 12.21 9.53
CA THR A 36 12.06 11.20 8.89
C THR A 36 11.31 9.89 8.74
N MET A 37 11.74 9.08 7.78
CA MET A 37 11.22 7.73 7.59
C MET A 37 11.25 6.86 8.84
N ARG A 38 12.31 7.00 9.64
CA ARG A 38 12.46 6.31 10.92
C ARG A 38 11.30 6.65 11.86
N ASP A 39 10.87 7.90 11.88
CA ASP A 39 9.80 8.38 12.76
C ASP A 39 8.44 7.77 12.36
N VAL A 40 8.17 7.72 11.05
CA VAL A 40 6.93 7.15 10.48
C VAL A 40 6.84 5.64 10.72
N VAL A 41 7.90 4.87 10.41
CA VAL A 41 7.91 3.42 10.61
C VAL A 41 7.72 3.06 12.08
N ALA A 42 8.39 3.78 12.98
CA ALA A 42 8.26 3.56 14.41
C ALA A 42 6.87 3.93 14.95
N HIS A 43 6.28 5.05 14.52
CA HIS A 43 5.00 5.55 15.07
C HIS A 43 3.76 4.92 14.43
N VAL A 44 3.78 4.66 13.12
CA VAL A 44 2.60 4.20 12.36
C VAL A 44 2.54 2.68 12.28
N LEU A 45 3.68 2.02 12.05
CA LEU A 45 3.74 0.58 11.81
C LEU A 45 4.18 -0.21 13.05
N GLY A 46 4.79 0.45 14.05
CA GLY A 46 5.28 -0.21 15.26
C GLY A 46 6.42 -1.19 15.00
N VAL A 47 7.11 -1.04 13.87
CA VAL A 47 8.25 -1.89 13.45
C VAL A 47 9.55 -1.18 13.83
N GLU A 48 10.61 -1.94 14.14
CA GLU A 48 11.94 -1.34 14.29
C GLU A 48 12.35 -0.68 12.97
N PRO A 49 12.82 0.58 13.01
CA PRO A 49 13.20 1.29 11.81
C PRO A 49 14.41 0.60 11.15
N PHE A 50 14.19 -0.03 9.99
CA PHE A 50 15.26 -0.46 9.11
C PHE A 50 15.99 0.77 8.57
N GLU A 51 17.30 0.65 8.27
CA GLU A 51 18.05 1.75 7.66
C GLU A 51 17.46 2.03 6.29
N VAL A 52 16.78 3.16 6.15
CA VAL A 52 16.29 3.59 4.85
C VAL A 52 17.23 4.65 4.30
N PRO A 53 17.76 4.47 3.08
CA PRO A 53 18.64 5.43 2.46
C PRO A 53 18.05 6.85 2.42
N ASP A 54 18.86 7.85 2.78
CA ASP A 54 18.47 9.25 2.86
C ASP A 54 17.95 9.83 1.52
N ASP A 55 18.26 9.20 0.40
CA ASP A 55 17.86 9.61 -0.95
C ASP A 55 16.44 9.17 -1.35
N MET A 56 15.78 8.31 -0.57
CA MET A 56 14.38 7.92 -0.80
C MET A 56 13.35 8.90 -0.21
N ALA A 57 13.78 9.92 0.53
CA ALA A 57 12.90 10.82 1.28
C ALA A 57 12.30 11.98 0.45
N GLU A 58 12.98 12.47 -0.58
CA GLU A 58 12.54 13.66 -1.33
C GLU A 58 11.67 13.26 -2.54
N ASN A 59 10.34 13.32 -2.36
CA ASN A 59 9.25 13.09 -3.35
C ASN A 59 8.65 11.67 -3.45
N SER A 60 8.94 10.79 -2.49
CA SER A 60 8.28 9.48 -2.40
C SER A 60 6.98 9.56 -1.61
N PHE A 61 5.91 8.94 -2.11
CA PHE A 61 4.71 8.63 -1.31
C PHE A 61 4.73 7.16 -0.95
N TRP A 62 4.48 6.86 0.33
CA TRP A 62 4.52 5.51 0.85
C TRP A 62 3.11 4.93 0.83
N MET A 63 2.99 3.72 0.26
CA MET A 63 1.73 2.99 0.20
C MET A 63 1.85 1.71 1.01
N THR A 64 0.86 1.44 1.87
CA THR A 64 0.76 0.15 2.54
C THR A 64 -0.02 -0.84 1.67
N ALA A 65 0.40 -2.10 1.65
CA ALA A 65 -0.42 -3.22 1.20
C ALA A 65 -1.17 -3.84 2.38
N PRO A 66 -2.48 -4.15 2.25
CA PRO A 66 -3.18 -4.93 3.27
C PRO A 66 -2.62 -6.35 3.29
N ASP A 67 -2.47 -6.96 4.47
CA ASP A 67 -2.08 -8.37 4.67
C ASP A 67 -3.24 -9.34 4.42
N LYS A 68 -4.48 -8.83 4.50
CA LYS A 68 -5.71 -9.58 4.25
C LYS A 68 -6.72 -8.76 3.46
N VAL A 69 -7.43 -9.42 2.55
CA VAL A 69 -8.48 -8.82 1.75
C VAL A 69 -9.75 -9.67 1.79
N THR A 70 -10.91 -9.03 1.63
CA THR A 70 -12.19 -9.72 1.54
C THR A 70 -12.86 -9.39 0.21
N CYS A 71 -13.32 -10.40 -0.51
CA CYS A 71 -13.99 -10.21 -1.79
C CYS A 71 -15.33 -9.49 -1.57
N ALA A 72 -15.52 -8.35 -2.24
CA ALA A 72 -16.76 -7.58 -2.12
C ALA A 72 -17.96 -8.29 -2.79
N HIS A 73 -17.72 -9.31 -3.61
CA HIS A 73 -18.76 -10.01 -4.37
C HIS A 73 -19.22 -11.31 -3.71
N CYS A 74 -18.29 -12.15 -3.22
CA CYS A 74 -18.64 -13.43 -2.57
C CYS A 74 -18.41 -13.46 -1.05
N GLY A 75 -17.68 -12.49 -0.49
CA GLY A 75 -17.43 -12.39 0.94
C GLY A 75 -16.27 -13.23 1.47
N GLU A 76 -15.58 -14.01 0.62
CA GLU A 76 -14.44 -14.83 1.03
C GLU A 76 -13.21 -13.97 1.36
N ALA A 77 -12.44 -14.39 2.37
CA ALA A 77 -11.25 -13.68 2.83
C ALA A 77 -9.97 -14.40 2.42
N PHE A 78 -8.95 -13.63 2.04
CA PHE A 78 -7.67 -14.12 1.55
C PHE A 78 -6.53 -13.39 2.24
N GLU A 79 -5.41 -14.09 2.43
CA GLU A 79 -4.14 -13.48 2.78
C GLU A 79 -3.46 -12.99 1.49
N THR A 80 -2.73 -11.90 1.58
CA THR A 80 -2.02 -11.28 0.45
C THR A 80 -0.53 -11.58 0.53
N GLU A 81 0.10 -11.67 -0.63
CA GLU A 81 1.55 -11.81 -0.77
C GLU A 81 2.08 -10.55 -1.45
N ASP A 82 3.12 -9.94 -0.89
CA ASP A 82 3.75 -8.76 -1.47
C ASP A 82 4.73 -9.20 -2.57
N GLN A 83 4.53 -8.74 -3.81
CA GLN A 83 5.41 -9.08 -4.94
C GLN A 83 6.71 -8.26 -4.96
N MET A 84 6.95 -7.39 -3.97
CA MET A 84 8.18 -6.59 -3.90
C MET A 84 9.48 -7.42 -3.79
N GLU A 85 9.42 -8.70 -3.41
CA GLU A 85 10.63 -9.55 -3.29
C GLU A 85 11.29 -9.92 -4.64
N ASP A 86 10.58 -9.82 -5.77
CA ASP A 86 11.07 -10.35 -7.07
C ASP A 86 11.70 -9.30 -8.01
N TRP A 87 11.77 -8.02 -7.62
CA TRP A 87 12.31 -6.96 -8.49
C TRP A 87 13.84 -6.89 -8.54
N GLU A 88 14.56 -7.59 -7.66
CA GLU A 88 16.03 -7.64 -7.66
C GLU A 88 16.62 -8.73 -8.59
N ALA A 89 15.78 -9.47 -9.33
CA ALA A 89 16.21 -10.64 -10.11
C ALA A 89 16.24 -10.49 -11.65
N ASN A 90 16.10 -9.28 -12.22
CA ASN A 90 16.22 -9.06 -13.68
C ASN A 90 17.17 -7.93 -14.08
#